data_AF-A0A846P6J7-F1
#
_entry.id   AF-A0A846P6J7-F1
#
_cell.length_a   1.000
_cell.length_b   1.000
_cell.length_c   1.000
_cell.angle_alpha   90.00
_cell.angle_beta   90.00
_cell.angle_gamma   90.00
#
_symmetry.space_group_name_H-M   'P 1'
#
loop_
_entity.id
_entity.type
_entity.pdbx_description
1 polymer ?
#
loop_
_entity_poly.entity_id
_entity_poly.type
_entity_poly.pdbx_seq_one_letter_code
_entity_poly.pdbx_strand_id
1 'polypeptide(L)'
;MTPRIRIMLYFQLLVLVVFTSSARPQFPPIIDLADTTADITIFGASDADLAGYSFATGDINGDGLQDLIISSLNGVQENGEFNIIWGAALMSSGTIDLADMSDDVSRISGKDDDDALFCDLSTGDFNNDGYDDILIGEPFGRSPFCEGMAYVIFGSAEFPDTLDLATYPQNVVTIYGGPLYSGGMLGTELCACDLNGDDYDEIVVSAPALPYAEVYIIYGADSLP
;
A
#
# COMPACT_ATOMS: atom_id res chain seq x y z
N MET A 1 23.06 -42.27 59.61
CA MET A 1 21.67 -42.57 59.23
C MET A 1 21.29 -41.61 58.12
N THR A 2 21.12 -42.12 56.91
CA THR A 2 20.83 -41.34 55.70
C THR A 2 19.37 -40.88 55.70
N PRO A 3 19.06 -39.57 55.65
CA PRO A 3 17.69 -39.12 55.47
C PRO A 3 17.26 -39.38 54.02
N ARG A 4 16.17 -40.14 53.85
CA ARG A 4 15.50 -40.36 52.57
C ARG A 4 14.62 -39.16 52.25
N ILE A 5 14.88 -38.49 51.13
CA ILE A 5 14.04 -37.41 50.57
C ILE A 5 12.80 -38.05 49.93
N ARG A 6 11.61 -37.64 50.37
CA ARG A 6 10.34 -37.89 49.67
C ARG A 6 10.20 -36.85 48.56
N ILE A 7 10.12 -37.30 47.31
CA ILE A 7 9.79 -36.44 46.16
C ILE A 7 8.28 -36.23 46.19
N MET A 8 7.86 -35.03 46.58
CA MET A 8 6.50 -34.54 46.43
C MET A 8 6.49 -33.70 45.15
N LEU A 9 5.93 -34.25 44.07
CA LEU A 9 5.78 -33.56 42.79
C LEU A 9 4.77 -32.42 42.97
N TYR A 10 5.26 -31.23 43.27
CA TYR A 10 4.52 -30.01 42.98
C TYR A 10 4.81 -29.66 41.51
N PHE A 11 3.77 -29.61 40.69
CA PHE A 11 3.81 -28.92 39.41
C PHE A 11 4.18 -27.46 39.72
N GLN A 12 5.46 -27.12 39.64
CA GLN A 12 5.86 -25.74 39.49
C GLN A 12 5.36 -25.32 38.11
N LEU A 13 4.36 -24.46 38.10
CA LEU A 13 4.09 -23.56 37.01
C LEU A 13 5.43 -22.87 36.67
N LEU A 14 6.13 -23.36 35.65
CA LEU A 14 7.21 -22.61 35.04
C LEU A 14 6.51 -21.48 34.29
N VAL A 15 6.27 -20.36 34.98
CA VAL A 15 6.06 -19.10 34.29
C VAL A 15 7.40 -18.77 33.66
N LEU A 16 7.57 -19.16 32.40
CA LEU A 16 8.61 -18.58 31.56
C LEU A 16 8.20 -17.12 31.34
N VAL A 17 8.62 -16.24 32.25
CA VAL A 17 8.64 -14.81 31.98
C VAL A 17 9.77 -14.62 30.97
N VAL A 18 9.44 -14.71 29.68
CA VAL A 18 10.30 -14.17 28.65
C VAL A 18 10.23 -12.66 28.82
N PHE A 19 11.22 -12.07 29.49
CA PHE A 19 11.54 -10.68 29.25
C PHE A 19 12.12 -10.62 27.84
N THR A 20 11.28 -10.48 26.81
CA THR A 20 11.75 -9.66 25.68
C THR A 20 11.84 -8.27 26.30
N SER A 21 12.97 -7.59 26.17
CA SER A 21 13.13 -6.22 26.64
C SER A 21 12.10 -5.35 25.91
N SER A 22 10.91 -5.20 26.50
CA SER A 22 9.70 -4.61 25.93
C SER A 22 9.66 -3.09 26.06
N ALA A 23 10.82 -2.45 26.19
CA ALA A 23 10.88 -1.03 25.91
C ALA A 23 10.86 -0.90 24.39
N ARG A 24 9.69 -0.59 23.81
CA ARG A 24 9.64 0.04 22.49
C ARG A 24 10.70 1.15 22.52
N PRO A 25 11.60 1.25 21.53
CA PRO A 25 12.59 2.30 21.50
C PRO A 25 11.89 3.63 21.78
N GLN A 26 12.39 4.35 22.79
CA GLN A 26 11.81 5.64 23.12
C GLN A 26 12.09 6.56 21.94
N PHE A 27 11.05 6.91 21.19
CA PHE A 27 11.17 7.87 20.11
C PHE A 27 11.80 9.16 20.67
N PRO A 28 12.97 9.57 20.16
CA PRO A 28 13.53 10.84 20.55
C PRO A 28 12.56 11.95 20.13
N PRO A 29 12.55 13.09 20.84
CA PRO A 29 11.66 14.21 20.47
C PRO A 29 11.97 14.77 19.08
N ILE A 30 13.15 14.47 18.53
CA ILE A 30 13.60 14.85 17.19
C ILE A 30 14.33 13.64 16.59
N ILE A 31 13.95 13.25 15.37
CA ILE A 31 14.72 12.38 14.48
C ILE A 31 15.18 13.26 13.33
N ASP A 32 16.49 13.41 13.16
CA ASP A 32 17.09 14.12 12.02
C ASP A 32 17.85 13.10 11.16
N LEU A 33 17.31 12.77 9.98
CA LEU A 33 17.89 11.79 9.06
C LEU A 33 19.20 12.27 8.40
N ALA A 34 19.60 13.53 8.60
CA ALA A 34 20.95 13.98 8.25
C ALA A 34 22.00 13.54 9.30
N ASP A 35 21.56 13.33 10.54
CA ASP A 35 22.41 13.00 11.70
C ASP A 35 22.23 11.56 12.20
N THR A 36 21.20 10.85 11.74
CA THR A 36 20.93 9.44 12.02
C THR A 36 20.60 8.67 10.76
N THR A 37 20.84 7.36 10.78
CA THR A 37 20.39 6.45 9.72
C THR A 37 18.98 5.96 10.02
N ALA A 38 18.16 5.82 8.98
CA ALA A 38 16.94 5.03 9.07
C ALA A 38 17.28 3.53 9.21
N ASP A 39 16.35 2.74 9.73
CA ASP A 39 16.49 1.29 9.78
C ASP A 39 16.49 0.67 8.36
N ILE A 40 15.68 1.26 7.47
CA ILE A 40 15.60 0.95 6.04
C ILE A 40 15.62 2.24 5.24
N THR A 41 16.37 2.27 4.13
CA THR A 41 16.29 3.33 3.11
C THR A 41 15.92 2.72 1.78
N ILE A 42 14.90 3.26 1.11
CA ILE A 42 14.44 2.79 -0.20
C ILE A 42 14.85 3.83 -1.25
N PHE A 43 15.52 3.39 -2.30
CA PHE A 43 15.95 4.23 -3.43
C PHE A 43 15.08 3.98 -4.65
N GLY A 44 14.76 5.06 -5.37
CA GLY A 44 14.09 4.98 -6.67
C GLY A 44 14.94 4.25 -7.71
N ALA A 45 14.28 3.76 -8.75
CA ALA A 45 14.91 3.00 -9.82
C ALA A 45 15.76 3.86 -10.76
N SER A 46 15.50 5.17 -10.84
CA SER A 46 16.26 6.07 -11.71
C SER A 46 16.30 7.52 -11.22
N ASP A 47 17.25 8.28 -11.75
CA ASP A 47 17.41 9.70 -11.42
C ASP A 47 16.12 10.49 -11.73
N ALA A 48 15.59 11.18 -10.72
CA ALA A 48 14.40 12.02 -10.83
C ALA A 48 13.10 11.28 -11.22
N ASP A 49 13.03 9.97 -10.96
CA ASP A 49 11.79 9.19 -11.07
C ASP A 49 10.70 9.59 -10.07
N LEU A 50 11.08 10.33 -9.02
CA LEU A 50 10.22 10.77 -7.93
C LEU A 50 9.60 9.59 -7.16
N ALA A 51 10.35 8.50 -6.99
CA ALA A 51 9.97 7.42 -6.09
C ALA A 51 9.67 7.95 -4.68
N GLY A 52 8.57 7.48 -4.10
CA GLY A 52 8.08 7.93 -2.80
C GLY A 52 7.25 9.22 -2.86
N TYR A 53 6.75 9.61 -4.04
CA TYR A 53 5.82 10.73 -4.16
C TYR A 53 4.53 10.49 -3.35
N SER A 54 3.97 9.29 -3.45
CA SER A 54 2.92 8.76 -2.58
C SER A 54 3.26 7.32 -2.18
N PHE A 55 2.70 6.87 -1.06
CA PHE A 55 2.87 5.51 -0.56
C PHE A 55 1.67 5.07 0.28
N ALA A 56 1.42 3.76 0.32
CA ALA A 56 0.40 3.14 1.15
C ALA A 56 0.90 1.78 1.66
N THR A 57 0.20 1.19 2.63
CA THR A 57 0.57 -0.10 3.22
C THR A 57 -0.63 -1.02 3.37
N GLY A 58 -0.52 -2.28 2.98
CA GLY A 58 -1.57 -3.29 3.12
C GLY A 58 -0.97 -4.69 3.09
N ASP A 59 -1.65 -5.70 3.63
CA ASP A 59 -1.29 -7.11 3.46
C ASP A 59 -1.83 -7.61 2.11
N ILE A 60 -1.16 -7.23 1.02
CA ILE A 60 -1.65 -7.43 -0.36
C ILE A 60 -1.55 -8.91 -0.77
N ASN A 61 -0.58 -9.64 -0.22
CA ASN A 61 -0.37 -11.05 -0.50
C ASN A 61 -0.89 -12.01 0.59
N GLY A 62 -1.44 -11.49 1.69
CA GLY A 62 -2.11 -12.24 2.75
C GLY A 62 -1.15 -13.07 3.61
N ASP A 63 0.11 -12.67 3.73
CA ASP A 63 1.12 -13.38 4.53
C ASP A 63 1.12 -12.95 6.00
N GLY A 64 0.31 -11.95 6.36
CA GLY A 64 0.18 -11.38 7.69
C GLY A 64 1.18 -10.27 8.01
N LEU A 65 1.96 -9.81 7.03
CA LEU A 65 2.86 -8.66 7.11
C LEU A 65 2.34 -7.54 6.19
N GLN A 66 2.38 -6.30 6.66
CA GLN A 66 2.05 -5.18 5.77
C GLN A 66 3.15 -5.04 4.71
N ASP A 67 2.72 -5.03 3.46
CA ASP A 67 3.50 -4.64 2.30
C ASP A 67 3.52 -3.11 2.16
N LEU A 68 4.46 -2.59 1.38
CA LEU A 68 4.61 -1.16 1.10
C LEU A 68 4.50 -0.88 -0.39
N ILE A 69 3.52 -0.09 -0.79
CA ILE A 69 3.35 0.38 -2.16
C ILE A 69 3.96 1.77 -2.26
N ILE A 70 4.83 1.98 -3.25
CA ILE A 70 5.50 3.26 -3.53
C ILE A 70 5.25 3.66 -4.96
N SER A 71 4.76 4.87 -5.18
CA SER A 71 4.67 5.46 -6.52
C SER A 71 5.97 6.13 -6.95
N SER A 72 6.21 6.10 -8.26
CA SER A 72 7.28 6.80 -8.98
C SER A 72 6.68 7.49 -10.20
N LEU A 73 6.67 8.81 -10.22
CA LEU A 73 5.92 9.60 -11.22
C LEU A 73 6.56 9.60 -12.62
N ASN A 74 7.90 9.52 -12.70
CA ASN A 74 8.63 9.54 -13.99
C ASN A 74 9.34 8.20 -14.23
N GLY A 75 8.61 7.09 -14.11
CA GLY A 75 9.16 5.76 -14.34
C GLY A 75 9.87 5.59 -15.68
N VAL A 76 10.60 4.49 -15.85
CA VAL A 76 11.44 4.13 -17.01
C VAL A 76 10.67 4.19 -18.36
N GLN A 77 9.33 4.21 -18.33
CA GLN A 77 8.45 4.23 -19.50
C GLN A 77 7.49 5.43 -19.58
N GLU A 78 7.71 6.54 -18.85
CA GLU A 78 6.86 7.77 -18.86
C GLU A 78 5.39 7.60 -18.38
N ASN A 79 4.95 6.38 -18.06
CA ASN A 79 3.56 6.07 -17.68
C ASN A 79 3.34 6.02 -16.15
N GLY A 80 4.34 6.42 -15.37
CA GLY A 80 4.40 6.18 -13.93
C GLY A 80 4.48 4.70 -13.55
N GLU A 81 5.02 4.44 -12.37
CA GLU A 81 5.27 3.10 -11.86
C GLU A 81 4.90 3.03 -10.38
N PHE A 82 4.40 1.89 -9.96
CA PHE A 82 4.15 1.58 -8.55
C PHE A 82 4.88 0.29 -8.21
N ASN A 83 5.68 0.33 -7.15
CA ASN A 83 6.41 -0.84 -6.67
C ASN A 83 5.81 -1.29 -5.35
N ILE A 84 5.49 -2.58 -5.25
CA ILE A 84 5.07 -3.24 -4.03
C ILE A 84 6.30 -3.91 -3.46
N ILE A 85 6.73 -3.50 -2.28
CA ILE A 85 7.79 -4.17 -1.52
C ILE A 85 7.10 -5.10 -0.52
N TRP A 86 7.35 -6.40 -0.66
CA TRP A 86 6.73 -7.40 0.19
C TRP A 86 7.19 -7.24 1.65
N GLY A 87 6.27 -7.42 2.61
CA GLY A 87 6.49 -7.17 4.03
C GLY A 87 7.67 -7.95 4.61
N ALA A 88 7.93 -9.16 4.10
CA ALA A 88 9.09 -9.95 4.47
C ALA A 88 10.44 -9.23 4.21
N ALA A 89 10.55 -8.47 3.14
CA ALA A 89 11.75 -7.69 2.80
C ALA A 89 11.96 -6.51 3.77
N LEU A 90 10.86 -5.94 4.26
CA LEU A 90 10.84 -4.85 5.25
C LEU A 90 11.18 -5.30 6.67
N MET A 91 11.32 -6.61 6.91
CA MET A 91 11.77 -7.16 8.20
C MET A 91 13.30 -7.16 8.35
N SER A 92 14.02 -6.81 7.30
CA SER A 92 15.48 -6.66 7.30
C SER A 92 15.90 -5.20 7.52
N SER A 93 17.15 -4.96 7.93
CA SER A 93 17.70 -3.59 8.01
C SER A 93 18.60 -3.34 6.81
N GLY A 94 18.60 -2.13 6.26
CA GLY A 94 19.55 -1.73 5.22
C GLY A 94 18.93 -0.91 4.10
N THR A 95 19.18 -1.31 2.86
CA THR A 95 18.80 -0.56 1.67
C THR A 95 18.04 -1.45 0.70
N ILE A 96 16.96 -0.93 0.14
CA ILE A 96 16.23 -1.51 -0.99
C ILE A 96 16.43 -0.55 -2.16
N ASP A 97 16.83 -1.06 -3.32
CA ASP A 97 16.98 -0.30 -4.55
C ASP A 97 15.93 -0.77 -5.54
N LEU A 98 14.99 0.10 -5.91
CA LEU A 98 13.91 -0.24 -6.84
C LEU A 98 14.40 -0.47 -8.28
N ALA A 99 15.67 -0.15 -8.58
CA ALA A 99 16.30 -0.55 -9.84
C ALA A 99 16.56 -2.07 -9.89
N ASP A 100 16.70 -2.71 -8.74
CA ASP A 100 16.95 -4.14 -8.60
C ASP A 100 15.62 -4.89 -8.41
N MET A 101 15.01 -5.32 -9.51
CA MET A 101 13.82 -6.18 -9.50
C MET A 101 14.18 -7.58 -8.97
N SER A 102 14.16 -7.76 -7.66
CA SER A 102 14.26 -9.06 -6.98
C SER A 102 12.88 -9.67 -6.76
N ASP A 103 12.84 -10.91 -6.25
CA ASP A 103 11.60 -11.58 -5.81
C ASP A 103 10.91 -10.83 -4.64
N ASP A 104 11.53 -9.79 -4.09
CA ASP A 104 11.01 -8.97 -2.99
C ASP A 104 10.13 -7.80 -3.48
N VAL A 105 10.06 -7.57 -4.79
CA VAL A 105 9.38 -6.41 -5.38
C VAL A 105 8.49 -6.83 -6.56
N SER A 106 7.20 -6.51 -6.46
CA SER A 106 6.29 -6.51 -7.60
C SER A 106 6.14 -5.11 -8.18
N ARG A 107 5.88 -5.03 -9.49
CA ARG A 107 5.73 -3.76 -10.20
C ARG A 107 4.41 -3.65 -10.94
N ILE A 108 3.73 -2.53 -10.75
CA ILE A 108 2.56 -2.11 -11.51
C ILE A 108 3.00 -0.97 -12.44
N SER A 109 2.78 -1.14 -13.74
CA SER A 109 3.01 -0.09 -14.73
C SER A 109 1.70 0.66 -15.01
N GLY A 110 1.78 1.99 -15.05
CA GLY A 110 0.63 2.83 -15.35
C GLY A 110 0.15 2.67 -16.79
N LYS A 111 -1.07 3.15 -17.03
CA LYS A 111 -1.83 2.84 -18.23
C LYS A 111 -1.36 3.62 -19.47
N ASP A 112 -1.27 4.94 -19.37
CA ASP A 112 -1.01 5.84 -20.48
C ASP A 112 0.08 6.85 -20.11
N ASP A 113 0.86 7.28 -21.11
CA ASP A 113 1.87 8.32 -21.01
C ASP A 113 1.19 9.62 -20.48
N ASP A 114 1.73 10.24 -19.43
CA ASP A 114 1.23 11.43 -18.70
C ASP A 114 0.14 11.23 -17.61
N ASP A 115 -0.53 10.08 -17.51
CA ASP A 115 -1.68 9.92 -16.58
C ASP A 115 -1.24 9.75 -15.11
N ALA A 116 0.00 9.33 -14.86
CA ALA A 116 0.57 9.16 -13.52
C ALA A 116 1.37 10.38 -13.02
N LEU A 117 1.34 11.52 -13.72
CA LEU A 117 1.87 12.76 -13.20
C LEU A 117 1.04 13.15 -11.97
N PHE A 118 1.57 12.93 -10.77
CA PHE A 118 0.89 13.10 -9.49
C PHE A 118 -0.21 12.06 -9.25
N CYS A 119 -0.02 11.20 -8.26
CA CYS A 119 -0.98 10.21 -7.84
C CYS A 119 -1.12 10.19 -6.32
N ASP A 120 -2.22 9.59 -5.85
CA ASP A 120 -2.40 9.23 -4.45
C ASP A 120 -2.58 7.71 -4.33
N LEU A 121 -2.31 7.17 -3.13
CA LEU A 121 -2.39 5.74 -2.85
C LEU A 121 -3.15 5.51 -1.54
N SER A 122 -3.99 4.48 -1.54
CA SER A 122 -4.60 3.94 -0.33
C SER A 122 -4.76 2.43 -0.48
N THR A 123 -5.05 1.74 0.60
CA THR A 123 -5.27 0.29 0.64
C THR A 123 -6.45 -0.03 1.56
N GLY A 124 -7.10 -1.17 1.33
CA GLY A 124 -8.17 -1.71 2.16
C GLY A 124 -8.76 -2.97 1.54
N ASP A 125 -9.44 -3.78 2.34
CA ASP A 125 -10.08 -5.02 1.87
C ASP A 125 -11.50 -4.69 1.37
N PHE A 126 -11.64 -4.37 0.08
CA PHE A 126 -12.90 -3.88 -0.48
C PHE A 126 -13.89 -5.00 -0.80
N ASN A 127 -13.40 -6.23 -0.97
CA ASN A 127 -14.20 -7.41 -1.31
C ASN A 127 -14.31 -8.43 -0.13
N ASN A 128 -13.66 -8.16 1.00
CA ASN A 128 -13.59 -8.97 2.22
C ASN A 128 -13.10 -10.40 1.96
N ASP A 129 -12.06 -10.52 1.12
CA ASP A 129 -11.44 -11.81 0.78
C ASP A 129 -10.22 -12.15 1.66
N GLY A 130 -9.82 -11.21 2.52
CA GLY A 130 -8.69 -11.33 3.44
C GLY A 130 -7.35 -10.89 2.86
N TYR A 131 -7.33 -10.29 1.68
CA TYR A 131 -6.18 -9.58 1.11
C TYR A 131 -6.51 -8.09 1.04
N ASP A 132 -5.59 -7.23 1.47
CA ASP A 132 -5.77 -5.79 1.24
C ASP A 132 -5.65 -5.50 -0.28
N ASP A 133 -6.55 -4.67 -0.80
CA ASP A 133 -6.53 -4.21 -2.18
C ASP A 133 -5.80 -2.88 -2.31
N ILE A 134 -5.36 -2.54 -3.53
CA ILE A 134 -4.66 -1.29 -3.82
C ILE A 134 -5.61 -0.31 -4.51
N LEU A 135 -5.75 0.89 -3.96
CA LEU A 135 -6.46 2.02 -4.56
C LEU A 135 -5.46 3.06 -5.06
N ILE A 136 -5.50 3.34 -6.36
CA ILE A 136 -4.63 4.31 -7.03
C ILE A 136 -5.48 5.45 -7.58
N GLY A 137 -5.14 6.69 -7.24
CA GLY A 137 -5.79 7.90 -7.75
C GLY A 137 -4.90 8.59 -8.78
N GLU A 138 -5.44 8.87 -9.98
CA GLU A 138 -4.76 9.56 -11.07
C GLU A 138 -5.56 10.83 -11.44
N PRO A 139 -5.39 11.94 -10.69
CA PRO A 139 -6.15 13.18 -10.90
C PRO A 139 -5.94 13.84 -12.25
N PHE A 140 -4.81 13.58 -12.92
CA PHE A 140 -4.52 14.09 -14.25
C PHE A 140 -4.85 13.09 -15.36
N GLY A 141 -5.32 11.91 -14.97
CA GLY A 141 -5.78 10.88 -15.86
C GLY A 141 -6.83 11.38 -16.85
N ARG A 142 -6.85 10.77 -18.03
CA ARG A 142 -7.78 11.09 -19.12
C ARG A 142 -7.52 12.47 -19.71
N SER A 143 -6.27 12.75 -20.02
CA SER A 143 -5.87 13.96 -20.74
C SER A 143 -6.65 14.16 -22.07
N PRO A 144 -6.82 15.41 -22.54
CA PRO A 144 -6.19 16.64 -22.05
C PRO A 144 -7.00 17.40 -20.99
N PHE A 145 -8.17 16.89 -20.57
CA PHE A 145 -9.08 17.67 -19.73
C PHE A 145 -8.89 17.42 -18.24
N CYS A 146 -8.13 16.40 -17.84
CA CYS A 146 -7.85 16.05 -16.44
C CYS A 146 -9.15 15.74 -15.67
N GLU A 147 -10.06 14.95 -16.25
CA GLU A 147 -11.23 14.45 -15.51
C GLU A 147 -10.81 13.62 -14.29
N GLY A 148 -9.66 12.97 -14.38
CA GLY A 148 -9.13 12.06 -13.37
C GLY A 148 -9.81 10.70 -13.41
N MET A 149 -9.16 9.73 -12.77
CA MET A 149 -9.67 8.38 -12.57
C MET A 149 -9.03 7.74 -11.34
N ALA A 150 -9.56 6.60 -10.93
CA ALA A 150 -8.91 5.74 -9.96
C ALA A 150 -8.95 4.28 -10.38
N TYR A 151 -8.02 3.47 -9.87
CA TYR A 151 -8.00 2.02 -10.04
C TYR A 151 -8.08 1.34 -8.69
N VAL A 152 -8.85 0.25 -8.62
CA VAL A 152 -8.75 -0.75 -7.56
C VAL A 152 -8.06 -1.96 -8.18
N ILE A 153 -6.99 -2.44 -7.56
CA ILE A 153 -6.26 -3.64 -7.95
C ILE A 153 -6.39 -4.63 -6.80
N PHE A 154 -7.02 -5.78 -7.06
CA PHE A 154 -7.32 -6.73 -6.00
C PHE A 154 -6.06 -7.50 -5.54
N GLY A 155 -5.91 -7.60 -4.21
CA GLY A 155 -4.87 -8.39 -3.57
C GLY A 155 -5.01 -9.87 -3.88
N SER A 156 -3.92 -10.64 -3.71
CA SER A 156 -3.98 -12.11 -3.76
C SER A 156 -2.65 -12.74 -3.34
N ALA A 157 -2.72 -13.98 -2.85
CA ALA A 157 -1.53 -14.80 -2.59
C ALA A 157 -0.67 -15.09 -3.84
N GLU A 158 -1.25 -14.98 -5.04
CA GLU A 158 -0.54 -15.13 -6.33
C GLU A 158 -0.49 -13.80 -7.09
N PHE A 159 -0.25 -12.68 -6.37
CA PHE A 159 -0.09 -11.37 -7.00
C PHE A 159 1.09 -11.42 -7.99
N PRO A 160 0.93 -10.90 -9.23
CA PRO A 160 1.95 -11.03 -10.25
C PRO A 160 3.21 -10.19 -9.96
N ASP A 161 4.37 -10.69 -10.36
CA ASP A 161 5.64 -9.93 -10.33
C ASP A 161 5.54 -8.61 -11.13
N THR A 162 4.78 -8.65 -12.23
CA THR A 162 4.51 -7.48 -13.07
C THR A 162 3.04 -7.40 -13.46
N LEU A 163 2.43 -6.25 -13.24
CA LEU A 163 1.07 -5.93 -13.66
C LEU A 163 1.11 -4.69 -14.58
N ASP A 164 0.37 -4.73 -15.69
CA ASP A 164 0.27 -3.63 -16.64
C ASP A 164 -1.18 -3.16 -16.75
N LEU A 165 -1.46 -1.94 -16.24
CA LEU A 165 -2.78 -1.34 -16.27
C LEU A 165 -3.29 -1.08 -17.70
N ALA A 166 -2.40 -0.97 -18.70
CA ALA A 166 -2.78 -0.84 -20.10
C ALA A 166 -3.43 -2.11 -20.68
N THR A 167 -3.07 -3.27 -20.12
CA THR A 167 -3.60 -4.58 -20.58
C THR A 167 -4.85 -5.03 -19.85
N TYR A 168 -5.34 -4.22 -18.90
CA TYR A 168 -6.57 -4.42 -18.13
C TYR A 168 -6.75 -5.86 -17.59
N PRO A 169 -6.03 -6.22 -16.51
CA PRO A 169 -6.19 -7.52 -15.86
C PRO A 169 -7.63 -7.72 -15.38
N GLN A 170 -8.08 -8.97 -15.27
CA GLN A 170 -9.39 -9.32 -14.69
C GLN A 170 -9.54 -8.84 -13.23
N ASN A 171 -8.43 -8.50 -12.56
CA ASN A 171 -8.35 -8.12 -11.15
C ASN A 171 -8.22 -6.59 -10.98
N VAL A 172 -8.72 -5.79 -11.92
CA VAL A 172 -8.67 -4.33 -11.84
C VAL A 172 -10.05 -3.73 -12.12
N VAL A 173 -10.51 -2.86 -11.25
CA VAL A 173 -11.69 -2.01 -11.45
C VAL A 173 -11.24 -0.58 -11.68
N THR A 174 -11.75 0.05 -12.74
CA THR A 174 -11.51 1.48 -13.00
C THR A 174 -12.73 2.31 -12.57
N ILE A 175 -12.47 3.35 -11.80
CA ILE A 175 -13.45 4.31 -11.30
C ILE A 175 -13.31 5.60 -12.10
N TYR A 176 -14.43 6.08 -12.63
CA TYR A 176 -14.55 7.38 -13.28
C TYR A 176 -15.55 8.25 -12.52
N GLY A 177 -15.33 9.56 -12.52
CA GLY A 177 -16.20 10.53 -11.85
C GLY A 177 -16.35 11.80 -12.69
N GLY A 178 -17.40 12.57 -12.38
CA GLY A 178 -17.72 13.81 -13.07
C GLY A 178 -18.20 13.65 -14.53
N PRO A 179 -18.75 14.72 -15.13
CA PRO A 179 -19.05 14.75 -16.56
C PRO A 179 -17.77 14.78 -17.39
N LEU A 180 -17.83 14.26 -18.62
CA LEU A 180 -16.73 14.40 -19.59
C LEU A 180 -16.39 15.87 -19.81
N TYR A 181 -15.11 16.17 -20.04
CA TYR A 181 -14.55 17.48 -20.30
C TYR A 181 -14.71 18.49 -19.15
N SER A 182 -14.83 18.00 -17.92
CA SER A 182 -15.05 18.83 -16.73
C SER A 182 -13.77 19.26 -16.02
N GLY A 183 -12.68 18.52 -16.20
CA GLY A 183 -11.45 18.68 -15.42
C GLY A 183 -11.65 18.48 -13.93
N GLY A 184 -12.46 17.47 -13.56
CA GLY A 184 -12.83 17.19 -12.18
C GLY A 184 -11.70 16.73 -11.26
N MET A 185 -10.60 16.24 -11.83
CA MET A 185 -9.45 15.71 -11.10
C MET A 185 -9.82 14.61 -10.08
N LEU A 186 -10.68 13.66 -10.47
CA LEU A 186 -11.01 12.50 -9.64
C LEU A 186 -9.74 11.75 -9.21
N GLY A 187 -9.67 11.37 -7.94
CA GLY A 187 -8.53 10.63 -7.38
C GLY A 187 -7.43 11.55 -6.84
N THR A 188 -7.72 12.84 -6.61
CA THR A 188 -6.75 13.77 -6.01
C THR A 188 -6.38 13.38 -4.58
N GLU A 189 -7.35 12.90 -3.80
CA GLU A 189 -7.16 12.36 -2.46
C GLU A 189 -8.00 11.09 -2.33
N LEU A 190 -7.43 10.11 -1.64
CA LEU A 190 -8.02 8.80 -1.38
C LEU A 190 -8.11 8.51 0.12
N CYS A 191 -9.08 7.69 0.50
CA CYS A 191 -9.14 7.06 1.81
C CYS A 191 -9.90 5.75 1.70
N ALA A 192 -9.51 4.76 2.49
CA ALA A 192 -10.17 3.48 2.60
C ALA A 192 -10.31 3.07 4.06
N CYS A 193 -11.51 2.62 4.44
CA CYS A 193 -11.81 2.00 5.72
C CYS A 193 -13.28 1.56 5.76
N ASP A 194 -13.61 0.61 6.63
CA ASP A 194 -14.99 0.27 6.98
C ASP A 194 -15.68 1.47 7.67
N LEU A 195 -16.39 2.27 6.89
CA LEU A 195 -17.11 3.46 7.35
C LEU A 195 -18.49 3.08 7.89
N ASN A 196 -19.06 1.98 7.40
CA ASN A 196 -20.46 1.64 7.60
C ASN A 196 -20.67 0.53 8.66
N GLY A 197 -19.60 -0.19 9.01
CA GLY A 197 -19.55 -1.25 10.02
C GLY A 197 -19.98 -2.62 9.49
N ASP A 198 -19.78 -2.91 8.20
CA ASP A 198 -20.17 -4.19 7.57
C ASP A 198 -18.99 -5.12 7.24
N ASP A 199 -17.80 -4.80 7.76
CA ASP A 199 -16.54 -5.54 7.57
C ASP A 199 -15.99 -5.48 6.12
N TYR A 200 -16.54 -4.65 5.23
CA TYR A 200 -15.92 -4.32 3.94
C TYR A 200 -15.36 -2.90 4.02
N ASP A 201 -14.15 -2.67 3.53
CA ASP A 201 -13.64 -1.31 3.45
C ASP A 201 -14.39 -0.51 2.37
N GLU A 202 -14.73 0.74 2.67
CA GLU A 202 -15.27 1.69 1.70
C GLU A 202 -14.14 2.39 0.94
N ILE A 203 -14.35 2.64 -0.35
CA ILE A 203 -13.50 3.49 -1.17
C ILE A 203 -14.00 4.94 -1.10
N VAL A 204 -13.15 5.87 -0.69
CA VAL A 204 -13.41 7.32 -0.73
C VAL A 204 -12.50 7.97 -1.74
N VAL A 205 -13.09 8.67 -2.73
CA VAL A 205 -12.36 9.35 -3.82
C VAL A 205 -12.83 10.79 -3.97
N SER A 206 -11.91 11.75 -4.06
CA SER A 206 -12.24 13.16 -4.26
C SER A 206 -12.11 13.60 -5.73
N ALA A 207 -12.95 14.54 -6.17
CA ALA A 207 -12.89 15.24 -7.44
C ALA A 207 -13.01 16.76 -7.19
N PRO A 208 -11.93 17.39 -6.69
CA PRO A 208 -11.99 18.74 -6.12
C PRO A 208 -12.16 19.84 -7.17
N ALA A 209 -11.82 19.58 -8.43
CA ALA A 209 -11.87 20.58 -9.48
C ALA A 209 -13.24 20.64 -10.20
N LEU A 210 -14.20 19.82 -9.79
CA LEU A 210 -15.61 19.96 -10.19
C LEU A 210 -16.25 21.23 -9.62
N PRO A 211 -17.33 21.76 -10.23
CA PRO A 211 -17.96 23.03 -9.80
C PRO A 211 -18.38 23.11 -8.33
N TYR A 212 -18.63 21.96 -7.69
CA TYR A 212 -19.01 21.88 -6.28
C TYR A 212 -18.01 21.13 -5.40
N ALA A 213 -16.84 20.73 -5.92
CA ALA A 213 -15.87 19.85 -5.28
C ALA A 213 -16.54 18.60 -4.67
N GLU A 214 -16.47 17.48 -5.39
CA GLU A 214 -17.23 16.29 -5.01
C GLU A 214 -16.33 15.28 -4.28
N VAL A 215 -16.92 14.56 -3.33
CA VAL A 215 -16.32 13.39 -2.70
C VAL A 215 -17.31 12.25 -2.86
N TYR A 216 -16.83 11.14 -3.41
CA TYR A 216 -17.63 9.94 -3.61
C TYR A 216 -17.21 8.88 -2.60
N ILE A 217 -18.19 8.18 -2.06
CA ILE A 217 -18.00 6.98 -1.24
C ILE A 217 -18.61 5.83 -2.03
N ILE A 218 -17.82 4.78 -2.24
CA ILE A 218 -18.21 3.55 -2.93
C ILE A 218 -18.08 2.43 -1.91
N TYR A 219 -19.18 1.73 -1.66
CA TYR A 219 -19.22 0.67 -0.65
C TYR A 219 -18.54 -0.58 -1.16
N GLY A 220 -17.72 -1.19 -0.31
CA GLY A 220 -17.16 -2.50 -0.55
C GLY A 220 -18.26 -3.56 -0.61
N ALA A 221 -17.99 -4.66 -1.30
CA ALA A 221 -18.96 -5.75 -1.47
C ALA A 221 -18.30 -7.02 -2.02
N ASP A 222 -18.88 -8.17 -1.67
CA ASP A 222 -18.57 -9.51 -2.22
C ASP A 222 -18.76 -9.64 -3.74
N SER A 223 -19.47 -8.69 -4.35
CA SER A 223 -19.67 -8.62 -5.80
C SER A 223 -18.49 -8.03 -6.57
N LEU A 224 -17.54 -7.43 -5.86
CA LEU A 224 -16.25 -7.03 -6.44
C LEU A 224 -15.43 -8.29 -6.76
N PRO A 225 -14.58 -8.25 -7.81
CA PRO A 225 -13.75 -9.37 -8.25
C PRO A 225 -12.94 -10.07 -7.17
#